data_AF-A0A183CYD8-F1
#
_entry.id   AF-A0A183CYD8-F1
#
_cell.length_a   1.000
_cell.length_b   1.000
_cell.length_c   1.000
_cell.angle_alpha   90.00
_cell.angle_beta   90.00
_cell.angle_gamma   90.00
#
_symmetry.space_group_name_H-M   'P 1'
#
loop_
_entity.id
_entity.type
_entity.pdbx_description
1 polymer ?
#
loop_
_entity_poly.entity_id
_entity_poly.type
_entity_poly.pdbx_seq_one_letter_code
_entity_poly.pdbx_strand_id
1 'polypeptide(L)'
;MSVPKNILFLLPLQVILVKGSTYVIRRTNVLENALNWEDGNIPCEGDRIRFEDKKVTTALANGDGLKTLSIDLPDDGIIFFGERMEMGKPGSWQCKMRPEPEEVYFKRSPPLAFHNGSNWAELIGGQEIRPILHALQVPSSQDVAVIAADSSSRILIDDFVTVGTLMFANKVSES
;
A
#
# COMPACT_ATOMS: atom_id res chain seq x y z
N MET A 1 37.02 -8.33 -62.76
CA MET A 1 36.65 -9.09 -61.54
C MET A 1 36.46 -8.08 -60.42
N SER A 2 35.31 -8.09 -59.75
CA SER A 2 34.97 -7.13 -58.69
C SER A 2 34.91 -7.85 -57.35
N VAL A 3 35.56 -7.31 -56.32
CA VAL A 3 35.54 -7.87 -54.96
C VAL A 3 34.42 -7.18 -54.17
N PRO A 4 33.45 -7.90 -53.61
CA PRO A 4 32.43 -7.29 -52.77
C PRO A 4 33.06 -6.80 -51.46
N LYS A 5 32.82 -5.54 -51.11
CA LYS A 5 33.14 -5.02 -49.77
C LYS A 5 32.11 -5.57 -48.78
N ASN A 6 32.53 -6.51 -47.93
CA ASN A 6 31.75 -6.85 -46.74
C ASN A 6 31.72 -5.64 -45.79
N ILE A 7 30.59 -4.92 -45.78
CA ILE A 7 30.31 -3.91 -44.77
C ILE A 7 29.87 -4.65 -43.51
N LEU A 8 30.80 -4.78 -42.55
CA LEU A 8 30.50 -5.32 -41.24
C LEU A 8 29.66 -4.30 -40.46
N PHE A 9 28.34 -4.53 -40.38
CA PHE A 9 27.43 -3.72 -39.57
C PHE A 9 27.65 -4.04 -38.09
N LEU A 10 28.61 -3.37 -37.46
CA LEU A 10 28.72 -3.30 -36.01
C LEU A 10 27.56 -2.46 -35.48
N LEU A 11 26.46 -3.11 -35.13
CA LEU A 11 25.43 -2.53 -34.29
C LEU A 11 26.08 -2.20 -32.92
N PRO A 12 26.20 -0.92 -32.53
CA PRO A 12 26.62 -0.61 -31.18
C PRO A 12 25.52 -1.12 -30.25
N LEU A 13 25.87 -2.08 -29.39
CA LEU A 13 25.00 -2.51 -28.30
C LEU A 13 24.85 -1.32 -27.35
N GLN A 14 23.82 -0.50 -27.60
CA GLN A 14 23.44 0.55 -26.66
C GLN A 14 23.01 -0.17 -25.38
N VAL A 15 23.90 -0.14 -24.38
CA VAL A 15 23.56 -0.51 -23.01
C VAL A 15 22.62 0.58 -22.53
N ILE A 16 21.33 0.41 -22.82
CA ILE A 16 20.27 1.23 -22.25
C ILE A 16 20.39 1.03 -20.74
N LEU A 17 20.80 2.08 -20.04
CA LEU A 17 20.74 2.09 -18.58
C LEU A 17 19.26 2.09 -18.21
N VAL A 18 18.70 0.88 -18.06
CA VAL A 18 17.33 0.68 -17.58
C VAL A 18 17.31 1.23 -16.16
N LYS A 19 16.75 2.43 -16.00
CA LYS A 19 16.33 2.90 -14.69
C LYS A 19 15.25 1.94 -14.21
N GLY A 20 15.43 1.39 -13.02
CA GLY A 20 14.41 0.53 -12.41
C GLY A 20 13.06 1.23 -12.30
N SER A 21 12.01 0.43 -12.33
CA SER A 21 10.64 0.90 -12.17
C SER A 21 10.35 1.22 -10.71
N THR A 22 9.26 1.98 -10.48
CA THR A 22 8.74 2.22 -9.13
C THR A 22 7.58 1.28 -8.88
N TYR A 23 7.58 0.57 -7.75
CA TYR A 23 6.51 -0.36 -7.37
C TYR A 23 5.86 0.12 -6.07
N VAL A 24 4.56 0.38 -6.09
CA VAL A 24 3.80 0.84 -4.90
C VAL A 24 2.91 -0.28 -4.38
N ILE A 25 2.85 -0.46 -3.05
CA ILE A 25 1.92 -1.39 -2.41
C ILE A 25 0.47 -0.96 -2.62
N ARG A 26 -0.43 -1.88 -3.00
CA ARG A 26 -1.81 -1.54 -3.38
C ARG A 26 -2.83 -1.55 -2.27
N ARG A 27 -2.67 -2.46 -1.31
CA ARG A 27 -3.65 -2.69 -0.25
C ARG A 27 -3.15 -2.00 1.00
N THR A 28 -3.98 -1.11 1.54
CA THR A 28 -3.63 -0.24 2.66
C THR A 28 -4.74 -0.31 3.70
N ASN A 29 -4.40 -0.29 4.98
CA ASN A 29 -5.34 -0.43 6.09
C ASN A 29 -5.76 0.96 6.63
N VAL A 30 -6.21 1.82 5.73
CA VAL A 30 -6.61 3.21 6.02
C VAL A 30 -8.09 3.23 6.47
N LEU A 31 -8.40 3.84 7.61
CA LEU A 31 -9.76 3.90 8.18
C LEU A 31 -10.72 4.69 7.29
N GLU A 32 -10.22 5.70 6.59
CA GLU A 32 -10.99 6.54 5.68
C GLU A 32 -11.43 5.81 4.39
N ASN A 33 -10.90 4.61 4.13
CA ASN A 33 -11.22 3.82 2.94
C ASN A 33 -12.30 2.77 3.22
N ALA A 34 -13.49 2.96 2.63
CA ALA A 34 -14.63 2.03 2.69
C ALA A 34 -14.27 0.56 2.36
N LEU A 35 -13.29 0.32 1.48
CA LEU A 35 -12.89 -1.05 1.13
C LEU A 35 -12.31 -1.83 2.30
N ASN A 36 -11.88 -1.16 3.38
CA ASN A 36 -11.36 -1.77 4.60
C ASN A 36 -12.42 -2.04 5.67
N TRP A 37 -13.70 -1.74 5.40
CA TRP A 37 -14.81 -2.02 6.31
C TRP A 37 -15.71 -3.11 5.75
N GLU A 38 -16.25 -3.98 6.61
CA GLU A 38 -17.19 -5.02 6.20
C GLU A 38 -18.37 -4.43 5.42
N ASP A 39 -18.70 -5.06 4.29
CA ASP A 39 -19.65 -4.61 3.27
C ASP A 39 -19.49 -3.17 2.73
N GLY A 40 -18.38 -2.49 3.05
CA GLY A 40 -18.15 -1.08 2.68
C GLY A 40 -18.65 -0.08 3.74
N ASN A 41 -19.12 -0.55 4.89
CA ASN A 41 -19.78 0.26 5.92
C ASN A 41 -18.76 1.04 6.76
N ILE A 42 -18.40 2.25 6.29
CA ILE A 42 -17.58 3.17 7.09
C ILE A 42 -18.30 3.57 8.40
N PRO A 43 -17.55 3.85 9.48
CA PRO A 43 -18.10 4.41 10.72
C PRO A 43 -18.79 5.75 10.50
N CYS A 44 -20.05 5.83 10.94
CA CYS A 44 -20.71 7.11 11.11
C CYS A 44 -20.35 7.72 12.49
N GLU A 45 -20.69 8.99 12.66
CA GLU A 45 -20.56 9.68 13.94
C GLU A 45 -21.30 8.91 15.05
N GLY A 46 -20.56 8.41 16.04
CA GLY A 46 -21.12 7.75 17.22
C GLY A 46 -21.35 6.24 17.10
N ASP A 47 -21.03 5.59 15.97
CA ASP A 47 -21.01 4.12 15.86
C ASP A 47 -19.94 3.49 16.79
N ARG A 48 -20.01 2.18 17.02
CA ARG A 48 -18.99 1.39 17.73
C ARG A 48 -18.07 0.71 16.73
N ILE A 49 -16.77 0.96 16.82
CA ILE A 49 -15.77 0.37 15.93
C ILE A 49 -15.26 -0.94 16.54
N ARG A 50 -15.36 -2.03 15.78
CA ARG A 50 -14.83 -3.34 16.11
C ARG A 50 -13.62 -3.65 15.23
N PHE A 51 -12.46 -3.90 15.83
CA PHE A 51 -11.38 -4.63 15.18
C PHE A 51 -11.49 -6.12 15.53
N GLU A 52 -11.00 -7.01 14.67
CA GLU A 52 -11.13 -8.45 14.93
C GLU A 52 -10.09 -8.97 15.93
N ASP A 53 -10.58 -9.58 17.01
CA ASP A 53 -9.80 -10.25 18.05
C ASP A 53 -8.76 -11.24 17.48
N LYS A 54 -7.66 -11.43 18.21
CA LYS A 54 -6.62 -12.47 17.97
C LYS A 54 -5.90 -12.37 16.62
N LYS A 55 -5.91 -11.20 15.96
CA LYS A 55 -5.21 -10.95 14.68
C LYS A 55 -4.38 -9.68 14.69
N VAL A 56 -3.07 -9.84 14.42
CA VAL A 56 -2.12 -8.73 14.23
C VAL A 56 -2.66 -7.74 13.18
N THR A 57 -3.06 -6.57 13.65
CA THR A 57 -3.67 -5.53 12.82
C THR A 57 -2.84 -4.25 12.86
N THR A 58 -2.41 -3.77 11.69
CA THR A 58 -1.90 -2.41 11.54
C THR A 58 -2.96 -1.58 10.84
N ALA A 59 -3.28 -0.40 11.36
CA ALA A 59 -4.25 0.50 10.74
C ALA A 59 -3.76 1.95 10.80
N LEU A 60 -4.20 2.80 9.88
CA LEU A 60 -3.90 4.23 9.85
C LEU A 60 -5.20 5.02 9.76
N ALA A 61 -5.36 6.02 10.61
CA ALA A 61 -6.41 7.01 10.52
C ALA A 61 -5.77 8.38 10.24
N ASN A 62 -5.85 8.83 9.00
CA ASN A 62 -5.15 10.03 8.49
C ASN A 62 -6.10 11.23 8.27
N GLY A 63 -7.36 11.10 8.67
CA GLY A 63 -8.39 12.13 8.57
C GLY A 63 -8.23 13.27 9.59
N ASP A 64 -9.24 14.15 9.59
CA ASP A 64 -9.34 15.36 10.42
C ASP A 64 -10.17 15.17 11.71
N GLY A 65 -10.57 13.94 12.01
CA GLY A 65 -11.28 13.56 13.22
C GLY A 65 -11.85 12.14 13.20
N LEU A 66 -12.20 11.63 14.38
CA LEU A 66 -13.03 10.44 14.58
C LEU A 66 -13.91 10.60 15.83
N LYS A 67 -15.23 10.65 15.61
CA LYS A 67 -16.26 10.60 16.64
C LYS A 67 -16.98 9.26 16.59
N THR A 68 -16.81 8.49 17.65
CA THR A 68 -17.29 7.11 17.83
C THR A 68 -17.70 6.94 19.30
N LEU A 69 -18.60 6.01 19.58
CA LEU A 69 -19.01 5.70 20.96
C LEU A 69 -17.97 4.82 21.69
N SER A 70 -17.38 3.87 20.98
CA SER A 70 -16.32 3.00 21.48
C SER A 70 -15.46 2.48 20.33
N ILE A 71 -14.18 2.22 20.62
CA ILE A 71 -13.31 1.43 19.76
C ILE A 71 -12.85 0.22 20.56
N ASP A 72 -13.24 -0.96 20.09
CA ASP A 72 -12.76 -2.23 20.60
C ASP A 72 -11.49 -2.59 19.80
N LEU A 73 -10.35 -2.40 20.46
CA LEU A 73 -9.01 -2.53 19.87
C LEU A 73 -8.63 -4.00 19.63
N PRO A 74 -7.78 -4.28 18.62
CA PRO A 74 -7.27 -5.64 18.40
C PRO A 74 -6.35 -6.07 19.54
N ASP A 75 -6.38 -7.36 19.91
CA ASP A 75 -5.49 -7.96 20.93
C ASP A 75 -3.99 -7.76 20.63
N ASP A 76 -3.64 -7.70 19.34
CA ASP A 76 -2.29 -7.51 18.83
C ASP A 76 -2.37 -6.56 17.63
N GLY A 77 -1.74 -5.40 17.71
CA GLY A 77 -1.79 -4.42 16.64
C GLY A 77 -1.37 -3.00 17.02
N ILE A 78 -1.38 -2.13 16.02
CA ILE A 78 -1.11 -0.69 16.16
C ILE A 78 -2.09 0.06 15.27
N ILE A 79 -2.84 1.00 15.86
CA ILE A 79 -3.59 2.03 15.14
C ILE A 79 -2.77 3.31 15.18
N PHE A 80 -2.29 3.74 14.02
CA PHE A 80 -1.60 5.02 13.87
C PHE A 80 -2.65 6.12 13.65
N PHE A 81 -2.59 7.17 14.47
CA PHE A 81 -3.36 8.39 14.26
C PHE A 81 -2.44 9.43 13.61
N GLY A 82 -2.85 9.98 12.46
CA GLY A 82 -2.11 11.01 11.73
C GLY A 82 -2.05 12.34 12.49
N GLU A 83 -1.15 13.24 12.09
CA GLU A 83 -0.85 14.48 12.82
C GLU A 83 -2.06 15.42 13.04
N ARG A 84 -3.11 15.28 12.22
CA ARG A 84 -4.34 16.13 12.24
C ARG A 84 -5.56 15.44 12.85
N MET A 85 -5.37 14.23 13.36
CA MET A 85 -6.45 13.33 13.73
C MET A 85 -7.00 13.66 15.12
N GLU A 86 -8.21 14.22 15.18
CA GLU A 86 -8.86 14.64 16.43
C GLU A 86 -9.90 13.61 16.93
N MET A 87 -9.59 12.91 18.02
CA MET A 87 -10.54 12.00 18.67
C MET A 87 -11.69 12.77 19.34
N GLY A 88 -12.92 12.29 19.14
CA GLY A 88 -14.16 12.90 19.66
C GLY A 88 -14.80 13.96 18.75
N LYS A 89 -14.08 14.44 17.74
CA LYS A 89 -14.57 15.34 16.69
C LYS A 89 -14.95 14.53 15.44
N PRO A 90 -16.08 14.80 14.77
CA PRO A 90 -16.45 14.05 13.58
C PRO A 90 -15.49 14.38 12.43
N GLY A 91 -14.92 13.36 11.81
CA GLY A 91 -14.09 13.54 10.62
C GLY A 91 -14.93 13.85 9.38
N SER A 92 -14.38 14.62 8.44
CA SER A 92 -14.97 14.92 7.13
C SER A 92 -15.26 13.67 6.28
N TRP A 93 -14.58 12.57 6.56
CA TRP A 93 -14.73 11.27 5.94
C TRP A 93 -15.86 10.41 6.55
N GLN A 94 -16.30 10.69 7.78
CA GLN A 94 -17.33 9.89 8.45
C GLN A 94 -18.72 10.20 7.89
N CYS A 95 -19.57 9.18 7.83
CA CYS A 95 -21.01 9.39 7.58
C CYS A 95 -21.71 10.01 8.80
N LYS A 96 -22.87 10.64 8.57
CA LYS A 96 -23.60 11.37 9.62
C LYS A 96 -24.21 10.43 10.66
N MET A 97 -24.35 10.94 11.89
CA MET A 97 -24.91 10.20 13.02
C MET A 97 -26.25 9.56 12.67
N ARG A 98 -26.37 8.25 12.94
CA ARG A 98 -27.59 7.47 12.75
C ARG A 98 -28.52 7.60 13.97
N PRO A 99 -29.82 7.31 13.85
CA PRO A 99 -30.75 7.30 14.99
C PRO A 99 -30.35 6.28 16.07
N GLU A 100 -29.81 5.14 15.66
CA GLU A 100 -29.29 4.08 16.53
C GLU A 100 -27.82 3.81 16.17
N PRO A 101 -26.89 3.80 17.15
CA PRO A 101 -25.48 3.49 16.89
C PRO A 101 -25.26 2.03 16.52
N GLU A 102 -24.66 1.79 15.35
CA GLU A 102 -24.35 0.45 14.85
C GLU A 102 -22.98 -0.05 15.32
N GLU A 103 -22.69 -1.33 15.06
CA GLU A 103 -21.34 -1.88 15.14
C GLU A 103 -20.75 -1.99 13.73
N VAL A 104 -19.59 -1.37 13.53
CA VAL A 104 -18.89 -1.35 12.25
C VAL A 104 -17.55 -2.08 12.37
N TYR A 105 -17.34 -3.04 11.49
CA TYR A 105 -16.24 -4.00 11.58
C TYR A 105 -15.12 -3.64 10.59
N PHE A 106 -13.93 -3.38 11.12
CA PHE A 106 -12.75 -3.19 10.30
C PHE A 106 -12.24 -4.55 9.81
N LYS A 107 -12.12 -4.71 8.50
CA LYS A 107 -11.68 -5.97 7.89
C LYS A 107 -10.29 -6.34 8.38
N ARG A 108 -10.05 -7.66 8.44
CA ARG A 108 -8.72 -8.26 8.55
C ARG A 108 -7.71 -7.52 7.67
N SER A 109 -6.55 -7.21 8.24
CA SER A 109 -5.34 -6.95 7.47
C SER A 109 -4.56 -8.26 7.27
N PRO A 110 -4.83 -9.04 6.21
CA PRO A 110 -3.99 -10.18 5.89
C PRO A 110 -2.59 -9.67 5.51
N PRO A 111 -1.51 -10.35 5.94
CA PRO A 111 -0.19 -10.01 5.45
C PRO A 111 -0.12 -10.16 3.93
N LEU A 112 0.35 -9.10 3.27
CA LEU A 112 0.59 -9.05 1.83
C LEU A 112 1.93 -9.74 1.55
N ALA A 113 1.91 -10.96 1.00
CA ALA A 113 3.13 -11.63 0.57
C ALA A 113 3.88 -10.76 -0.45
N PHE A 114 5.16 -10.50 -0.21
CA PHE A 114 6.00 -9.64 -1.04
C PHE A 114 6.06 -10.16 -2.49
N HIS A 115 6.24 -11.47 -2.66
CA HIS A 115 6.35 -12.12 -3.97
C HIS A 115 5.01 -12.28 -4.72
N ASN A 116 3.88 -11.87 -4.14
CA ASN A 116 2.60 -11.84 -4.85
C ASN A 116 2.47 -10.52 -5.62
N GLY A 117 2.72 -10.57 -6.92
CA GLY A 117 2.64 -9.41 -7.81
C GLY A 117 1.27 -8.70 -7.90
N SER A 118 0.19 -9.32 -7.41
CA SER A 118 -1.11 -8.64 -7.29
C SER A 118 -1.14 -7.61 -6.17
N ASN A 119 -0.15 -7.62 -5.26
CA ASN A 119 -0.01 -6.63 -4.18
C ASN A 119 0.70 -5.35 -4.63
N TRP A 120 1.34 -5.34 -5.81
CA TRP A 120 2.16 -4.23 -6.30
C TRP A 120 1.57 -3.53 -7.53
N ALA A 121 1.83 -2.24 -7.65
CA ALA A 121 1.60 -1.43 -8.85
C ALA A 121 2.93 -0.94 -9.40
N GLU A 122 3.35 -1.48 -10.55
CA GLU A 122 4.45 -0.90 -11.32
C GLU A 122 4.00 0.43 -11.92
N LEU A 123 4.71 1.50 -11.58
CA LEU A 123 4.48 2.86 -12.04
C LEU A 123 5.63 3.33 -12.92
N ILE A 124 5.31 3.82 -14.12
CA ILE A 124 6.24 4.57 -14.98
C ILE A 124 5.63 5.95 -15.23
N GLY A 125 6.40 7.01 -14.94
CA GLY A 125 5.90 8.39 -15.03
C GLY A 125 4.72 8.68 -14.09
N GLY A 126 4.55 7.90 -13.02
CA GLY A 126 3.42 7.99 -12.09
C GLY A 126 2.13 7.30 -12.57
N GLN A 127 2.14 6.64 -13.73
CA GLN A 127 1.00 5.87 -14.23
C GLN A 127 1.25 4.37 -14.08
N GLU A 128 0.21 3.64 -13.66
CA GLU A 128 0.26 2.19 -13.53
C GLU A 128 0.30 1.51 -14.90
N ILE A 129 1.27 0.61 -15.12
CA ILE A 129 1.35 -0.17 -16.36
C ILE A 129 0.71 -1.55 -16.18
N ARG A 130 -0.19 -1.88 -17.12
CA ARG A 130 -0.72 -3.24 -17.35
C ARG A 130 -1.00 -3.47 -18.84
N PRO A 131 -0.94 -4.72 -19.33
CA PRO A 131 -0.47 -5.92 -18.65
C PRO A 131 1.07 -5.99 -18.59
N ILE A 132 1.59 -6.68 -17.57
CA ILE A 132 3.03 -6.89 -17.37
C ILE A 132 3.29 -8.37 -17.07
N LEU A 133 4.46 -8.88 -17.49
CA LEU A 133 4.88 -10.27 -17.27
C LEU A 133 4.89 -10.61 -15.78
N HIS A 134 4.51 -11.83 -15.41
CA HIS A 134 4.40 -12.22 -14.00
C HIS A 134 5.70 -12.02 -13.19
N ALA A 135 6.86 -12.31 -13.81
CA ALA A 135 8.17 -12.07 -13.21
C ALA A 135 8.54 -10.58 -13.01
N LEU A 136 7.79 -9.66 -13.65
CA LEU A 136 7.93 -8.20 -13.52
C LEU A 136 6.78 -7.59 -12.69
N GLN A 137 5.96 -8.40 -12.02
CA GLN A 137 4.89 -7.87 -11.15
C GLN A 137 5.38 -7.58 -9.72
N VAL A 138 6.67 -7.80 -9.42
CA VAL A 138 7.29 -7.62 -8.11
C VAL A 138 8.58 -6.81 -8.24
N PRO A 139 8.94 -5.97 -7.25
CA PRO A 139 10.16 -5.17 -7.33
C PRO A 139 11.42 -6.05 -7.29
N SER A 140 12.40 -5.75 -8.16
CA SER A 140 13.70 -6.41 -8.22
C SER A 140 14.82 -5.57 -7.59
N SER A 141 16.06 -6.11 -7.60
CA SER A 141 17.25 -5.44 -7.07
C SER A 141 17.68 -4.16 -7.81
N GLN A 142 17.03 -3.80 -8.91
CA GLN A 142 17.24 -2.53 -9.61
C GLN A 142 16.11 -1.51 -9.36
N ASP A 143 15.00 -1.94 -8.76
CA ASP A 143 13.76 -1.19 -8.67
C ASP A 143 13.59 -0.48 -7.33
N VAL A 144 12.67 0.49 -7.30
CA VAL A 144 12.26 1.20 -6.09
C VAL A 144 10.96 0.59 -5.58
N ALA A 145 10.98 -0.03 -4.40
CA ALA A 145 9.78 -0.48 -3.70
C ALA A 145 9.28 0.62 -2.76
N VAL A 146 7.99 0.95 -2.83
CA VAL A 146 7.38 2.08 -2.10
C VAL A 146 6.21 1.61 -1.24
N ILE A 147 6.32 1.93 0.05
CA ILE A 147 5.25 1.83 1.05
C ILE A 147 4.93 3.27 1.47
N ALA A 148 3.80 3.78 0.98
CA ALA A 148 3.46 5.20 1.06
C ALA A 148 3.19 5.66 2.50
N ALA A 149 3.57 6.89 2.83
CA ALA A 149 3.48 7.42 4.20
C ALA A 149 2.05 7.71 4.67
N ASP A 150 1.13 7.93 3.74
CA ASP A 150 -0.32 8.08 3.93
C ASP A 150 -1.05 6.72 3.98
N SER A 151 -0.29 5.63 4.18
CA SER A 151 -0.80 4.27 4.25
C SER A 151 -0.23 3.49 5.43
N SER A 152 -0.99 2.49 5.88
CA SER A 152 -0.44 1.38 6.66
C SER A 152 -0.65 0.08 5.89
N SER A 153 0.26 -0.86 6.03
CA SER A 153 0.19 -2.17 5.39
C SER A 153 0.92 -3.18 6.26
N ARG A 154 0.56 -4.45 6.16
CA ARG A 154 1.33 -5.56 6.71
C ARG A 154 1.90 -6.35 5.55
N ILE A 155 3.22 -6.45 5.43
CA ILE A 155 3.88 -7.21 4.38
C ILE A 155 4.50 -8.46 5.01
N LEU A 156 4.35 -9.61 4.35
CA LEU A 156 5.08 -10.84 4.67
C LEU A 156 6.23 -11.01 3.69
N ILE A 157 7.41 -11.19 4.25
CA ILE A 157 8.64 -11.55 3.54
C ILE A 157 8.98 -12.95 4.06
N ASP A 158 8.81 -13.96 3.20
CA ASP A 158 8.96 -15.39 3.49
C ASP A 158 10.31 -15.96 3.01
N ASP A 159 11.03 -15.22 2.15
CA ASP A 159 12.41 -15.50 1.73
C ASP A 159 13.20 -14.18 1.59
N PHE A 160 14.50 -14.24 1.31
CA PHE A 160 15.35 -13.07 1.13
C PHE A 160 14.93 -12.22 -0.08
N VAL A 161 14.67 -10.94 0.19
CA VAL A 161 14.31 -9.94 -0.83
C VAL A 161 15.44 -8.92 -0.96
N THR A 162 15.84 -8.63 -2.20
CA THR A 162 16.74 -7.52 -2.53
C THR A 162 16.01 -6.56 -3.47
N VAL A 163 15.89 -5.31 -3.06
CA VAL A 163 15.38 -4.19 -3.89
C VAL A 163 16.47 -3.15 -4.10
N GLY A 164 16.42 -2.40 -5.19
CA GLY A 164 17.39 -1.33 -5.44
C GLY A 164 17.24 -0.16 -4.47
N THR A 165 16.01 0.11 -4.02
CA THR A 165 15.71 1.07 -2.96
C THR A 165 14.39 0.72 -2.28
N LEU A 166 14.33 0.77 -0.95
CA LEU A 166 13.06 0.71 -0.21
C LEU A 166 12.71 2.13 0.28
N MET A 167 11.56 2.65 -0.17
CA MET A 167 10.95 3.86 0.38
C MET A 167 9.84 3.47 1.33
N PHE A 168 9.99 3.81 2.62
CA PHE A 168 9.00 3.54 3.67
C PHE A 168 8.74 4.83 4.45
N ALA A 169 7.47 5.23 4.59
CA ALA A 169 7.08 6.44 5.34
C ALA A 169 7.86 7.71 4.94
N ASN A 170 8.06 7.92 3.63
CA ASN A 170 8.87 9.01 3.04
C ASN A 170 10.36 9.01 3.46
N LYS A 171 10.86 7.92 4.06
CA LYS A 171 12.28 7.66 4.26
C LYS A 171 12.80 6.69 3.21
N VAL A 172 14.01 6.95 2.73
CA VAL A 172 14.75 6.09 1.82
C VAL A 172 15.64 5.18 2.67
N SER A 173 15.69 3.89 2.35
CA SER A 173 16.62 2.94 2.99
C SER A 173 18.07 3.36 2.72
N GLU A 174 18.83 3.63 3.78
CA GLU A 174 20.28 3.76 3.69
C GLU A 174 20.92 2.36 3.55
N SER A 175 21.94 2.25 2.70
CA SER A 175 22.64 1.02 2.33
C SER A 175 24.05 0.97 2.90
#